data_AF-A0AAW9FA61-F1
#
_entry.id   AF-A0AAW9FA61-F1
#
_cell.length_a   1.000
_cell.length_b   1.000
_cell.length_c   1.000
_cell.angle_alpha   90.00
_cell.angle_beta   90.00
_cell.angle_gamma   90.00
#
_symmetry.space_group_name_H-M   'P 1'
#
loop_
_entity.id
_entity.type
_entity.pdbx_description
1 polymer ?
#
loop_
_entity_poly.entity_id
_entity_poly.type
_entity_poly.pdbx_seq_one_letter_code
_entity_poly.pdbx_strand_id
1 'polypeptide(L)'
;THSVRRGEKARQEQRWLLALQQRDPAMLDSLQAQTTLRQLLASFNEAELDAHRQITELHNQATRDEMTGLCNRHAFRRDLTELLQQENTQTAILVLIRATELGKLNAQRGFQS
;
A
#
# COMPACT_ATOMS: atom_id res chain seq x y z
N THR A 1 -33.91 -26.81 -27.94
CA THR A 1 -33.39 -25.42 -28.00
C THR A 1 -32.90 -24.89 -26.65
N HIS A 2 -33.57 -25.19 -25.53
CA HIS A 2 -33.13 -24.73 -24.19
C HIS A 2 -31.77 -25.29 -23.69
N SER A 3 -31.43 -26.53 -24.04
CA SER A 3 -30.17 -27.17 -23.60
C SER A 3 -28.94 -26.57 -24.31
N VAL A 4 -29.05 -26.23 -25.59
CA VAL A 4 -27.96 -25.64 -26.40
C VAL A 4 -27.59 -24.24 -25.89
N ARG A 5 -28.60 -23.40 -25.59
CA ARG A 5 -28.37 -22.07 -25.01
C ARG A 5 -27.68 -22.11 -23.64
N ARG A 6 -27.93 -23.13 -22.81
CA ARG A 6 -27.20 -23.31 -21.54
C ARG A 6 -25.73 -23.66 -21.79
N GLY A 7 -25.44 -24.54 -22.75
CA GLY A 7 -24.07 -24.92 -23.09
C GLY A 7 -23.25 -23.79 -23.73
N GLU A 8 -23.89 -22.90 -24.49
CA GLU A 8 -23.25 -21.68 -25.00
C GLU A 8 -22.96 -20.68 -23.89
N LYS A 9 -23.91 -20.47 -22.99
CA LYS A 9 -23.71 -19.57 -21.84
C LYS A 9 -22.56 -20.03 -20.94
N ALA A 10 -22.50 -21.32 -20.60
CA ALA A 10 -21.43 -21.88 -19.77
C ALA A 10 -20.04 -21.73 -20.43
N ARG A 11 -19.95 -21.94 -21.76
CA ARG A 11 -18.71 -21.73 -22.51
C ARG A 11 -18.28 -20.26 -22.52
N GLN A 12 -19.24 -19.35 -22.69
CA GLN A 12 -18.98 -17.92 -22.66
C GLN A 12 -18.49 -17.47 -21.27
N GLU A 13 -19.14 -17.92 -20.20
CA GLU A 13 -18.72 -17.66 -18.82
C GLU A 13 -17.30 -18.17 -18.55
N GLN A 14 -16.98 -19.40 -18.99
CA GLN A 14 -15.64 -19.96 -18.81
C GLN A 14 -14.57 -19.17 -19.57
N ARG A 15 -14.90 -18.65 -20.75
CA ARG A 15 -13.99 -17.81 -21.53
C ARG A 15 -13.76 -16.45 -20.89
N TRP A 16 -14.80 -15.86 -20.30
CA TRP A 16 -14.68 -14.64 -19.49
C TRP A 16 -13.81 -14.86 -18.24
N LEU A 17 -13.98 -15.99 -17.55
CA LEU A 17 -13.15 -16.34 -16.39
C LEU A 17 -11.67 -16.46 -16.79
N LEU A 18 -11.37 -17.13 -17.90
CA LEU A 18 -10.00 -17.23 -18.41
C LEU A 18 -9.43 -15.86 -18.79
N ALA A 19 -10.20 -15.03 -19.50
CA ALA A 19 -9.79 -13.68 -19.88
C ALA A 19 -9.50 -12.78 -18.66
N LEU A 20 -10.30 -12.92 -17.59
CA LEU A 20 -10.08 -12.22 -16.32
C LEU A 20 -8.85 -12.73 -15.59
N GLN A 21 -8.65 -14.05 -15.50
CA GLN A 21 -7.49 -14.65 -14.83
C GLN A 21 -6.18 -14.29 -15.52
N GLN A 22 -6.16 -14.30 -16.85
CA GLN A 22 -4.98 -13.95 -17.65
C GLN A 22 -4.83 -12.44 -17.86
N ARG A 23 -5.85 -11.65 -17.46
CA ARG A 23 -5.94 -10.20 -17.72
C ARG A 23 -5.75 -9.86 -19.20
N ASP A 24 -6.21 -10.74 -20.10
CA ASP A 24 -6.06 -10.58 -21.55
C ASP A 24 -7.42 -10.35 -22.22
N PRO A 25 -7.74 -9.10 -22.60
CA PRO A 25 -8.95 -8.77 -23.35
C PRO A 25 -9.05 -9.48 -24.70
N ALA A 26 -7.95 -9.80 -25.37
CA ALA A 26 -7.97 -10.39 -26.71
C ALA A 26 -8.57 -11.81 -26.73
N MET A 27 -8.69 -12.45 -25.56
CA MET A 27 -9.34 -13.76 -25.42
C MET A 27 -10.85 -13.73 -25.69
N LEU A 28 -11.48 -12.55 -25.67
CA LEU A 28 -12.91 -12.37 -25.89
C LEU A 28 -13.22 -12.09 -27.37
N ASP A 29 -14.27 -12.72 -27.88
CA ASP A 29 -14.59 -12.68 -29.32
C ASP A 29 -15.21 -11.34 -29.78
N SER A 30 -15.81 -10.57 -28.87
CA SER A 30 -16.53 -9.33 -29.21
C SER A 30 -15.73 -8.10 -28.81
N LEU A 31 -15.58 -7.13 -29.73
CA LEU A 31 -14.91 -5.86 -29.47
C LEU A 31 -15.51 -5.11 -28.27
N GLN A 32 -16.83 -5.18 -28.09
CA GLN A 32 -17.49 -4.61 -26.92
C GLN A 32 -17.03 -5.30 -25.63
N ALA A 33 -16.98 -6.63 -25.63
CA ALA A 33 -16.52 -7.43 -24.50
C ALA A 33 -15.05 -7.14 -24.16
N GLN A 34 -14.18 -7.03 -25.17
CA GLN A 34 -12.77 -6.63 -24.98
C GLN A 34 -12.68 -5.23 -24.36
N THR A 35 -13.49 -4.29 -24.83
CA THR A 35 -13.48 -2.90 -24.32
C THR A 35 -13.97 -2.83 -22.88
N THR A 36 -15.04 -3.55 -22.54
CA THR A 36 -15.54 -3.67 -21.16
C THR A 36 -14.48 -4.28 -20.25
N LEU A 37 -13.80 -5.34 -20.68
CA LEU A 37 -12.73 -5.95 -19.88
C LEU A 37 -11.54 -4.99 -19.71
N ARG A 38 -11.14 -4.25 -20.75
CA ARG A 38 -10.10 -3.22 -20.64
C ARG A 38 -10.46 -2.14 -19.63
N GLN A 39 -11.69 -1.61 -19.70
CA GLN A 39 -12.16 -0.59 -18.76
C GLN A 39 -12.20 -1.12 -17.32
N LEU A 40 -12.68 -2.35 -17.13
CA LEU A 40 -12.69 -3.00 -15.82
C LEU A 40 -11.27 -3.17 -15.25
N LEU A 41 -10.33 -3.68 -16.06
CA LEU A 41 -8.94 -3.85 -15.65
C LEU A 41 -8.28 -2.49 -15.32
N ALA A 42 -8.56 -1.45 -16.10
CA ALA A 42 -8.06 -0.11 -15.85
C ALA A 42 -8.58 0.44 -14.50
N SER A 43 -9.88 0.33 -14.24
CA SER A 43 -10.45 0.82 -12.97
C SER A 43 -9.94 0.02 -11.77
N PHE A 44 -9.70 -1.29 -11.92
CA PHE A 44 -9.10 -2.09 -10.86
C PHE A 44 -7.64 -1.69 -10.59
N ASN A 45 -6.84 -1.47 -11.64
CA ASN A 45 -5.46 -1.00 -11.47
C ASN A 45 -5.41 0.37 -10.79
N GLU A 46 -6.31 1.30 -11.15
CA GLU A 46 -6.41 2.61 -10.49
C GLU A 46 -6.77 2.47 -9.02
N ALA A 47 -7.77 1.63 -8.69
CA ALA A 47 -8.16 1.38 -7.31
C ALA A 47 -7.03 0.71 -6.50
N GLU A 48 -6.27 -0.20 -7.12
CA GLU A 48 -5.11 -0.83 -6.50
C GLU A 48 -4.01 0.19 -6.21
N LEU A 49 -3.69 1.06 -7.16
CA LEU A 49 -2.71 2.14 -6.97
C LEU A 49 -3.12 3.10 -5.87
N ASP A 50 -4.40 3.49 -5.83
CA ASP A 50 -4.93 4.37 -4.79
C ASP A 50 -4.85 3.70 -3.40
N ALA A 51 -5.23 2.43 -3.29
CA ALA A 51 -5.11 1.68 -2.04
C ALA A 51 -3.65 1.61 -1.56
N HIS A 52 -2.68 1.34 -2.44
CA HIS A 52 -1.26 1.34 -2.08
C HIS A 52 -0.78 2.72 -1.61
N ARG A 53 -1.24 3.80 -2.27
CA ARG A 53 -0.96 5.17 -1.83
C ARG A 53 -1.51 5.41 -0.43
N GLN A 54 -2.78 5.10 -0.18
CA GLN A 54 -3.41 5.30 1.13
C GLN A 54 -2.70 4.52 2.23
N ILE A 55 -2.31 3.27 1.98
CA ILE A 55 -1.52 2.47 2.93
C ILE A 55 -0.19 3.15 3.25
N THR A 56 0.49 3.66 2.22
CA THR A 56 1.78 4.36 2.39
C THR A 56 1.62 5.65 3.19
N GLU A 57 0.58 6.43 2.92
CA GLU A 57 0.29 7.67 3.64
C GLU A 57 -0.05 7.40 5.11
N LEU A 58 -0.94 6.44 5.38
CA LEU A 58 -1.28 6.02 6.74
C LEU A 58 -0.08 5.46 7.48
N HIS A 59 0.76 4.67 6.81
CA HIS A 59 2.00 4.17 7.39
C HIS A 59 2.93 5.31 7.78
N ASN A 60 3.13 6.30 6.91
CA ASN A 60 3.96 7.46 7.21
C ASN A 60 3.39 8.27 8.37
N GLN A 61 2.08 8.55 8.39
CA GLN A 61 1.42 9.26 9.49
C GLN A 61 1.57 8.50 10.82
N ALA A 62 1.46 7.18 10.81
CA ALA A 62 1.57 6.37 12.01
C ALA A 62 3.02 6.23 12.52
N THR A 63 4.02 6.35 11.65
CA THR A 63 5.42 6.02 11.99
C THR A 63 6.39 7.20 11.98
N ARG A 64 6.01 8.35 11.43
CA ARG A 64 6.86 9.54 11.37
C ARG A 64 6.42 10.62 12.36
N ASP A 65 7.39 11.40 12.79
CA ASP A 65 7.20 12.64 13.53
C ASP A 65 6.91 13.78 12.55
N GLU A 66 5.83 14.52 12.77
CA GLU A 66 5.36 15.55 11.83
C GLU A 66 6.34 16.71 11.68
N MET A 67 7.03 17.08 12.75
CA MET A 67 7.92 18.25 12.77
C MET A 67 9.27 17.97 12.10
N THR A 68 9.81 16.76 12.24
CA THR A 68 11.15 16.41 11.76
C THR A 68 11.17 15.45 10.57
N GLY A 69 10.05 14.77 10.30
CA GLY A 69 9.96 13.72 9.29
C GLY A 69 10.71 12.43 9.63
N LEU A 70 11.36 12.37 10.80
CA LEU A 70 12.06 11.21 11.34
C LEU A 70 11.06 10.17 11.86
N CYS A 71 11.52 8.96 12.15
CA CYS A 71 10.69 7.97 12.84
C CYS A 71 10.27 8.49 14.22
N ASN A 72 8.98 8.36 14.52
CA ASN A 72 8.47 8.68 15.83
C ASN A 72 8.89 7.62 16.87
N ARG A 73 8.61 7.91 18.14
CA ARG A 73 8.99 7.05 19.28
C ARG A 73 8.40 5.63 19.17
N HIS A 74 7.20 5.49 18.62
CA HIS A 74 6.54 4.20 18.50
C HIS A 74 7.22 3.32 17.45
N ALA A 75 7.51 3.88 16.27
CA ALA A 75 8.26 3.21 15.21
C ALA A 75 9.65 2.79 15.71
N PHE A 76 10.41 3.72 16.31
CA PHE A 76 11.74 3.39 16.87
C PHE A 76 11.69 2.24 17.88
N ARG A 77 10.70 2.23 18.78
CA ARG A 77 10.58 1.16 19.79
C ARG A 77 10.26 -0.20 19.16
N ARG A 78 9.37 -0.23 18.16
CA ARG A 78 9.05 -1.45 17.41
C ARG A 78 10.32 -1.99 16.76
N ASP A 79 11.01 -1.14 15.99
CA ASP A 79 12.19 -1.53 15.22
C ASP A 79 13.35 -1.97 16.14
N LEU A 80 13.55 -1.31 17.29
CA LEU A 80 14.51 -1.74 18.32
C LEU A 80 14.13 -3.09 18.94
N THR A 81 12.85 -3.34 19.17
CA THR A 81 12.37 -4.62 19.72
C THR A 81 12.62 -5.75 18.73
N GLU A 82 12.32 -5.52 17.45
CA GLU A 82 12.60 -6.48 16.37
C GLU A 82 14.10 -6.75 16.24
N LEU A 83 14.95 -5.72 16.29
CA LEU A 83 16.41 -5.86 16.27
C LEU A 83 16.91 -6.74 17.43
N LEU A 84 16.42 -6.51 18.65
CA LEU A 84 16.84 -7.26 19.84
C LEU A 84 16.33 -8.70 19.88
N GLN A 85 15.28 -9.03 19.11
CA GLN A 85 14.76 -10.39 18.99
C GLN A 85 15.55 -11.26 18.00
N GLN A 86 16.45 -10.67 17.20
CA GLN A 86 17.25 -11.44 16.26
C GLN A 86 18.28 -12.30 17.01
N GLU A 87 18.32 -13.61 16.73
CA GLU A 87 19.25 -14.56 17.36
C GLU A 87 20.73 -14.31 16.97
N ASN A 88 20.96 -13.48 15.95
CA ASN A 88 22.30 -13.16 15.49
C ASN A 88 22.89 -12.06 16.39
N THR A 89 23.92 -12.42 17.14
CA THR A 89 24.61 -11.52 18.09
C THR A 89 25.48 -10.51 17.35
N GLN A 90 24.86 -9.48 16.77
CA GLN A 90 25.56 -8.30 16.28
C GLN A 90 25.61 -7.23 17.38
N THR A 91 26.80 -6.68 17.64
CA THR A 91 26.95 -5.54 18.54
C THR A 91 26.23 -4.33 17.95
N ALA A 92 25.27 -3.76 18.67
CA ALA A 92 24.57 -2.54 18.30
C ALA A 92 24.94 -1.37 19.23
N ILE A 93 24.99 -0.16 18.69
CA ILE A 93 25.24 1.06 19.45
C ILE A 93 23.97 1.91 19.43
N LEU A 94 23.50 2.30 20.63
CA LEU A 94 22.40 3.23 20.80
C LEU A 94 22.94 4.61 21.19
N VAL A 95 22.53 5.65 20.46
CA VAL A 95 22.88 7.05 20.76
C VAL A 95 21.63 7.83 21.15
N LEU A 96 21.71 8.58 22.25
CA LEU A 96 20.63 9.45 22.73
C LEU A 96 21.10 10.91 22.69
N ILE A 97 20.42 11.72 21.88
CA ILE A 97 20.69 13.14 21.71
C ILE A 97 19.57 13.94 22.38
N ARG A 98 19.92 14.88 23.26
CA ARG A 98 18.97 15.78 23.93
C ARG A 98 19.37 17.23 23.66
N ALA A 99 18.43 18.02 23.12
CA ALA A 99 18.62 19.45 22.96
C ALA A 99 18.28 20.19 24.27
N THR A 100 19.29 20.38 25.13
CA THR A 100 19.11 20.87 26.51
C THR A 100 18.73 22.35 26.61
N GLU A 101 19.09 23.18 25.63
CA GLU A 101 18.88 24.62 25.67
C GLU A 101 17.58 25.09 24.98
N LEU A 102 16.82 24.15 24.40
CA LEU A 102 15.62 24.43 23.61
C LEU A 102 14.54 25.17 24.42
N GLY A 103 14.42 24.85 25.72
CA GLY A 103 13.49 25.54 26.62
C GLY A 103 13.82 27.03 26.83
N LYS A 104 15.11 27.38 26.94
CA LYS A 104 15.54 28.78 27.06
C LYS A 104 15.30 29.55 25.76
N LEU A 105 15.59 28.92 24.63
CA LEU A 105 15.31 29.49 23.30
C LEU A 105 13.82 29.78 23.12
N ASN A 106 12.95 28.82 23.45
CA ASN A 106 11.50 29.00 23.35
C ASN A 106 10.97 30.08 24.30
N ALA A 107 11.53 30.20 25.51
CA ALA A 107 11.18 31.26 26.45
C ALA A 107 11.58 32.67 25.95
N GLN A 108 12.68 32.79 25.21
CA GLN A 108 13.18 34.08 24.71
C GLN A 108 12.53 34.50 23.38
N ARG A 109 12.26 33.55 22.49
CA ARG A 109 11.85 33.82 21.11
C ARG A 109 10.40 33.42 20.81
N GLY A 110 9.73 32.77 21.75
CA GLY A 110 8.42 32.18 21.55
C GLY A 110 8.47 30.88 20.75
N PHE A 111 7.31 30.25 20.59
CA PHE A 111 7.12 29.11 19.69
C PHE A 111 6.63 29.64 18.33
N GLN A 112 7.21 29.15 17.24
CA GLN A 112 6.64 29.34 15.90
C GLN A 112 5.93 28.04 15.51
N SER A 113 4.64 28.17 15.22
CA SER A 113 3.76 27.10 14.76
C SER A 113 3.63 27.10 13.25
#